data_AF-A0A0P0UU42-F1
#
_entry.id   AF-A0A0P0UU42-F1
#
_cell.length_a   1.000
_cell.length_b   1.000
_cell.length_c   1.000
_cell.angle_alpha   90.00
_cell.angle_beta   90.00
_cell.angle_gamma   90.00
#
_symmetry.space_group_name_H-M   'P 1'
#
loop_
_entity.id
_entity.type
_entity.pdbx_description
1 polymer ?
#
loop_
_entity_poly.entity_id
_entity_poly.type
_entity_poly.pdbx_seq_one_letter_code
_entity_poly.pdbx_strand_id
1 'polypeptide(L)'
;MSGFSEKLQKIKVYKNIDLRYVFDNGYFRNFYTHQFNQSYWQHQNKIAEFRRIHNNHKKTANTTKRAFGVISAAVVVASFNSTYVPWFVANIDNILIKITSVGVSGIVMSAPIVFVIWIFRDKNHLMELDNARKDTNLKEFQQLQRWATGNIEGDEDNADNKIALQISALHSLRGYLKGEYGESFRRGAYEIFRASLATQHQKILQEVKKQKNLSIADAINRCSLTKQLNIIAHEEWFNLLINHDFPTNNISLLGVDLQETYLHHRIYDETLDLSHAQLQGANLLHAQLQGANLWHTQLQGANLRHTQLQGANLIGAQLQGANLRHTQLQGANLIMHNYKGRI
;
A
#
# COMPACT_ATOMS: atom_id res chain seq x y z
N MET A 1 -22.20 10.90 29.21
CA MET A 1 -20.75 10.89 28.88
C MET A 1 -20.17 9.46 28.91
N SER A 2 -20.87 8.46 28.36
CA SER A 2 -20.40 7.06 28.36
C SER A 2 -20.03 6.52 26.96
N GLY A 3 -20.58 7.09 25.87
CA GLY A 3 -20.34 6.61 24.50
C GLY A 3 -19.02 7.03 23.83
N PHE A 4 -18.27 7.97 24.41
CA PHE A 4 -16.97 8.42 23.87
C PHE A 4 -15.79 7.62 24.42
N SER A 5 -15.97 6.95 25.57
CA SER A 5 -14.97 6.15 26.26
C SER A 5 -14.69 4.82 25.54
N GLU A 6 -15.73 4.16 25.01
CA GLU A 6 -15.58 2.88 24.29
C GLU A 6 -14.83 3.03 22.96
N LYS A 7 -15.03 4.13 22.23
CA LYS A 7 -14.26 4.40 20.99
C LYS A 7 -12.78 4.67 21.27
N LEU A 8 -12.45 5.28 22.41
CA LEU A 8 -11.06 5.49 22.84
C LEU A 8 -10.41 4.22 23.38
N GLN A 9 -11.18 3.29 23.97
CA GLN A 9 -10.67 1.97 24.35
C GLN A 9 -10.36 1.09 23.13
N LYS A 10 -11.16 1.14 22.05
CA LYS A 10 -10.81 0.43 20.79
C LYS A 10 -9.53 0.95 20.14
N ILE A 11 -9.17 2.22 20.34
CA ILE A 11 -7.90 2.80 19.84
C ILE A 11 -6.70 2.37 20.71
N LYS A 12 -6.91 2.04 21.99
CA LYS A 12 -5.83 1.55 22.87
C LYS A 12 -5.44 0.08 22.64
N VAL A 13 -6.29 -0.73 22.01
CA VAL A 13 -5.95 -2.13 21.68
C VAL A 13 -4.90 -2.22 20.56
N TYR A 14 -4.75 -1.19 19.73
CA TYR A 14 -3.69 -1.12 18.70
C TYR A 14 -2.33 -0.63 19.22
N LYS A 15 -2.19 -0.32 20.52
CA LYS A 15 -0.93 0.19 21.09
C LYS A 15 0.03 -0.87 21.62
N ASN A 16 -0.35 -2.15 21.57
CA ASN A 16 0.46 -3.27 22.08
C ASN A 16 0.83 -4.30 21.00
N ILE A 17 0.84 -3.91 19.73
CA ILE A 17 1.68 -4.60 18.76
C ILE A 17 3.08 -4.03 18.99
N ASP A 18 3.93 -4.81 19.65
CA ASP A 18 5.35 -4.54 19.76
C ASP A 18 5.93 -4.56 18.35
N LEU A 19 5.83 -3.43 17.63
CA LEU A 19 6.49 -3.15 16.35
C LEU A 19 8.00 -2.95 16.56
N ARG A 20 8.59 -3.67 17.52
CA ARG A 20 10.03 -3.93 17.55
C ARG A 20 10.31 -4.91 16.45
N TYR A 21 10.51 -4.34 15.25
CA TYR A 21 11.61 -4.68 14.36
C TYR A 21 12.29 -6.00 14.72
N VAL A 22 11.69 -7.10 14.27
CA VAL A 22 12.50 -8.27 13.94
C VAL A 22 13.40 -7.77 12.82
N PHE A 23 14.64 -7.48 13.21
CA PHE A 23 15.67 -6.85 12.43
C PHE A 23 15.61 -7.23 10.95
N ASP A 24 15.67 -6.20 10.10
CA ASP A 24 15.96 -6.24 8.66
C ASP A 24 17.29 -6.97 8.28
N ASN A 25 17.92 -7.68 9.23
CA ASN A 25 19.20 -8.36 9.09
C ASN A 25 19.16 -9.59 8.16
N GLY A 26 17.97 -10.03 7.71
CA GLY A 26 17.81 -11.13 6.76
C GLY A 26 17.85 -10.71 5.28
N TYR A 27 17.42 -9.48 4.95
CA TYR A 27 17.07 -9.08 3.59
C TYR A 27 18.28 -8.88 2.66
N PHE A 28 19.45 -8.51 3.20
CA PHE A 28 20.65 -8.19 2.42
C PHE A 28 21.75 -9.26 2.48
N ARG A 29 21.48 -10.47 2.99
CA ARG A 29 22.49 -11.55 3.07
C ARG A 29 23.21 -11.86 1.75
N ASN A 30 22.66 -11.41 0.62
CA ASN A 30 23.20 -11.66 -0.71
C ASN A 30 23.77 -10.41 -1.43
N PHE A 31 23.83 -9.24 -0.80
CA PHE A 31 24.41 -8.01 -1.38
C PHE A 31 25.42 -7.38 -0.40
N TYR A 32 26.55 -8.05 -0.21
CA TYR A 32 27.70 -7.51 0.54
C TYR A 32 28.63 -6.69 -0.35
N THR A 33 28.10 -5.73 -1.13
CA THR A 33 28.94 -4.65 -1.66
C THR A 33 28.59 -3.38 -0.88
N HIS A 34 29.59 -2.79 -0.22
CA HIS A 34 29.46 -1.56 0.57
C HIS A 34 28.76 -0.43 -0.21
N GLN A 35 28.98 -0.40 -1.53
CA GLN A 35 28.43 0.57 -2.47
C GLN A 35 26.90 0.46 -2.65
N PHE A 36 26.32 -0.74 -2.57
CA PHE A 36 24.87 -0.94 -2.69
C PHE A 36 24.14 -0.46 -1.44
N ASN A 37 24.69 -0.75 -0.26
CA ASN A 37 24.13 -0.29 1.02
C ASN A 37 24.19 1.24 1.14
N GLN A 38 25.31 1.85 0.73
CA GLN A 38 25.43 3.31 0.68
C GLN A 38 24.41 3.94 -0.27
N SER A 39 24.24 3.39 -1.48
CA SER A 39 23.27 3.90 -2.46
C SER A 39 21.83 3.77 -1.98
N TYR A 40 21.49 2.67 -1.28
CA TYR A 40 20.19 2.50 -0.65
C TYR A 40 19.91 3.57 0.42
N TRP A 41 20.86 3.81 1.34
CA TRP A 41 20.68 4.81 2.39
C TRP A 41 20.66 6.23 1.86
N GLN A 42 21.51 6.55 0.87
CA GLN A 42 21.43 7.82 0.13
C GLN A 42 20.06 7.98 -0.52
N HIS A 43 19.48 6.91 -1.05
CA HIS A 43 18.15 6.96 -1.63
C HIS A 43 17.04 7.14 -0.59
N GLN A 44 17.08 6.40 0.52
CA GLN A 44 16.13 6.63 1.62
C GLN A 44 16.20 8.07 2.14
N ASN A 45 17.38 8.66 2.15
CA ASN A 45 17.57 10.08 2.45
C ASN A 45 16.98 10.99 1.37
N LYS A 46 17.14 10.68 0.07
CA LYS A 46 16.47 11.41 -1.02
C LYS A 46 14.95 11.33 -0.92
N ILE A 47 14.36 10.18 -0.58
CA ILE A 47 12.91 10.04 -0.31
C ILE A 47 12.52 10.94 0.86
N ALA A 48 13.27 10.89 1.96
CA ALA A 48 13.01 11.72 3.14
C ALA A 48 13.14 13.23 2.82
N GLU A 49 14.10 13.62 1.98
CA GLU A 49 14.28 14.99 1.51
C GLU A 49 13.14 15.41 0.58
N PHE A 50 12.74 14.56 -0.37
CA PHE A 50 11.59 14.80 -1.23
C PHE A 50 10.31 15.03 -0.42
N ARG A 51 10.09 14.23 0.64
CA ARG A 51 9.02 14.45 1.61
C ARG A 51 9.15 15.81 2.28
N ARG A 52 10.34 16.22 2.74
CA ARG A 52 10.54 17.54 3.36
C ARG A 52 10.24 18.69 2.39
N ILE A 53 10.69 18.61 1.14
CA ILE A 53 10.49 19.65 0.12
C ILE A 53 8.99 19.81 -0.20
N HIS A 54 8.28 18.70 -0.35
CA HIS A 54 6.86 18.70 -0.73
C HIS A 54 5.90 18.90 0.44
N ASN A 55 6.37 18.74 1.68
CA ASN A 55 5.60 18.99 2.90
C ASN A 55 5.69 20.45 3.38
N ASN A 56 6.27 21.36 2.57
CA ASN A 56 6.35 22.78 2.90
C ASN A 56 5.00 23.48 2.76
N HIS A 57 4.38 23.75 3.91
CA HIS A 57 3.10 24.44 4.04
C HIS A 57 3.23 25.91 3.60
N LYS A 58 2.72 26.28 2.43
CA LYS A 58 2.45 27.69 2.07
C LYS A 58 0.99 28.02 2.41
N LYS A 59 0.78 28.99 3.30
CA LYS A 59 -0.54 29.61 3.52
C LYS A 59 -1.00 30.25 2.20
N THR A 60 -2.11 29.78 1.64
CA THR A 60 -2.61 30.18 0.31
C THR A 60 -3.39 31.50 0.34
N ALA A 61 -3.43 32.20 -0.81
CA ALA A 61 -4.08 33.50 -1.04
C ALA A 61 -5.61 33.54 -0.72
N ASN A 62 -6.23 32.40 -0.45
CA ASN A 62 -7.60 32.33 0.06
C ASN A 62 -7.71 32.81 1.52
N THR A 63 -6.60 32.82 2.26
CA THR A 63 -6.56 33.27 3.67
C THR A 63 -6.88 34.76 3.82
N THR A 64 -6.43 35.60 2.89
CA THR A 64 -6.68 37.06 2.90
C THR A 64 -8.12 37.40 2.50
N LYS A 65 -8.67 36.75 1.48
CA LYS A 65 -10.10 36.91 1.12
C LYS A 65 -11.03 36.46 2.24
N ARG A 66 -10.66 35.41 2.98
CA ARG A 66 -11.41 34.89 4.14
C ARG A 66 -11.28 35.78 5.38
N ALA A 67 -10.11 36.36 5.63
CA ALA A 67 -9.93 37.35 6.70
C ALA A 67 -10.85 38.58 6.48
N PHE A 68 -10.97 39.04 5.24
CA PHE A 68 -11.89 40.11 4.88
C PHE A 68 -13.37 39.74 5.11
N GLY A 69 -13.77 38.50 4.79
CA GLY A 69 -15.10 37.97 5.10
C GLY A 69 -15.42 37.93 6.62
N VAL A 70 -14.43 37.58 7.45
CA VAL A 70 -14.59 37.57 8.91
C VAL A 70 -14.68 38.99 9.48
N ILE A 71 -13.83 39.91 9.00
CA ILE A 71 -13.85 41.31 9.44
C ILE A 71 -15.19 41.96 9.08
N SER A 72 -15.69 41.74 7.86
CA SER A 72 -16.98 42.30 7.41
C SER A 72 -18.17 41.77 8.22
N ALA A 73 -18.22 40.46 8.51
CA ALA A 73 -19.27 39.89 9.36
C ALA A 73 -19.22 40.44 10.80
N ALA A 74 -18.03 40.60 11.37
CA ALA A 74 -17.85 41.21 12.69
C ALA A 74 -18.34 42.67 12.73
N VAL A 75 -18.07 43.44 11.66
CA VAL A 75 -18.56 44.82 11.52
C VAL A 75 -20.09 44.86 11.45
N VAL A 76 -20.73 44.00 10.66
CA VAL A 76 -22.21 43.95 10.57
C VAL A 76 -22.85 43.64 11.92
N VAL A 77 -22.29 42.69 12.67
CA VAL A 77 -22.76 42.35 14.02
C VAL A 77 -22.56 43.52 14.99
N ALA A 78 -21.41 44.19 14.95
CA ALA A 78 -21.13 45.35 15.78
C ALA A 78 -22.07 46.53 15.46
N SER A 79 -22.36 46.78 14.19
CA SER A 79 -23.31 47.80 13.74
C SER A 79 -24.73 47.49 14.21
N PHE A 80 -25.20 46.24 14.05
CA PHE A 80 -26.51 45.81 14.53
C PHE A 80 -26.64 45.98 16.05
N ASN A 81 -25.59 45.64 16.80
CA ASN A 81 -25.56 45.78 18.25
C ASN A 81 -25.62 47.26 18.68
N SER A 82 -24.89 48.13 17.99
CA SER A 82 -24.88 49.58 18.24
C SER A 82 -26.24 50.24 17.97
N THR A 83 -27.03 49.73 17.03
CA THR A 83 -28.35 50.30 16.70
C THR A 83 -29.48 49.70 17.53
N TYR A 84 -29.50 48.37 17.71
CA TYR A 84 -30.64 47.66 18.27
C TYR A 84 -30.63 47.62 19.80
N VAL A 85 -29.46 47.49 20.43
CA VAL A 85 -29.36 47.39 21.90
C VAL A 85 -29.76 48.70 22.59
N PRO A 86 -29.35 49.90 22.14
CA PRO A 86 -29.82 51.13 22.76
C PRO A 86 -31.34 51.31 22.69
N TRP A 87 -31.95 50.92 21.56
CA TRP A 87 -33.40 50.93 21.40
C TRP A 87 -34.11 49.98 22.36
N PHE A 88 -33.61 48.74 22.50
CA PHE A 88 -34.19 47.74 23.40
C PHE A 88 -34.02 48.12 24.89
N VAL A 89 -32.87 48.68 25.27
CA VAL A 89 -32.57 49.13 26.64
C VAL A 89 -33.41 50.35 27.03
N ALA A 90 -33.77 51.21 26.07
CA ALA A 90 -34.66 52.34 26.30
C ALA A 90 -36.07 51.93 26.71
N ASN A 91 -36.52 50.72 26.33
CA ASN A 91 -37.90 50.26 26.46
C ASN A 91 -38.17 49.29 27.64
N ILE A 92 -37.23 49.16 28.57
CA ILE A 92 -37.35 48.33 29.80
C ILE A 92 -37.39 49.24 31.04
N ASP A 93 -38.18 48.91 32.06
CA ASP A 93 -38.38 49.81 33.21
C ASP A 93 -37.39 49.60 34.38
N ASN A 94 -36.67 48.46 34.43
CA ASN A 94 -35.82 48.10 35.57
C ASN A 94 -34.30 48.26 35.30
N ILE A 95 -33.64 49.14 36.05
CA ILE A 95 -32.20 49.48 35.90
C ILE A 95 -31.28 48.26 36.15
N LEU A 96 -31.61 47.43 37.14
CA LEU A 96 -30.80 46.24 37.47
C LEU A 96 -30.85 45.21 36.33
N ILE A 97 -32.02 45.04 35.70
CA ILE A 97 -32.21 44.17 34.53
C ILE A 97 -31.46 44.72 33.32
N LYS A 98 -31.46 46.05 33.10
CA LYS A 98 -30.72 46.70 31.99
C LYS A 98 -29.22 46.41 32.01
N ILE A 99 -28.58 46.41 33.17
CA ILE A 99 -27.13 46.22 33.28
C ILE A 99 -26.77 44.74 33.11
N THR A 100 -27.51 43.83 33.75
CA THR A 100 -27.26 42.39 33.63
C THR A 100 -27.68 41.82 32.28
N SER A 101 -28.74 42.33 31.65
CA SER A 101 -29.23 41.82 30.37
C SER A 101 -28.30 42.18 29.22
N VAL A 102 -27.77 43.41 29.18
CA VAL A 102 -26.89 43.87 28.08
C VAL A 102 -25.54 43.16 28.08
N GLY A 103 -24.96 42.91 29.27
CA GLY A 103 -23.71 42.17 29.38
C GLY A 103 -23.85 40.68 29.09
N VAL A 104 -24.91 40.03 29.59
CA VAL A 104 -25.14 38.59 29.41
C VAL A 104 -25.69 38.29 28.01
N SER A 105 -26.57 39.11 27.44
CA SER A 105 -27.08 38.91 26.07
C SER A 105 -25.98 39.07 25.03
N GLY A 106 -25.04 40.00 25.21
CA GLY A 106 -23.90 40.17 24.30
C GLY A 106 -22.98 38.95 24.26
N ILE A 107 -22.74 38.31 25.41
CA ILE A 107 -21.90 37.10 25.50
C ILE A 107 -22.65 35.87 24.98
N VAL A 108 -23.92 35.71 25.34
CA VAL A 108 -24.75 34.57 24.91
C VAL A 108 -25.07 34.60 23.41
N MET A 109 -25.20 35.79 22.81
CA MET A 109 -25.46 35.92 21.36
C MET A 109 -24.17 35.86 20.51
N SER A 110 -23.01 36.28 21.04
CA SER A 110 -21.74 36.22 20.31
C SER A 110 -21.07 34.84 20.39
N ALA A 111 -21.24 34.09 21.48
CA ALA A 111 -20.63 32.78 21.65
C ALA A 111 -21.02 31.75 20.56
N PRO A 112 -22.29 31.61 20.13
CA PRO A 112 -22.68 30.72 19.05
C PRO A 112 -22.05 31.11 17.71
N ILE A 113 -21.96 32.41 17.42
CA ILE A 113 -21.39 32.92 16.16
C ILE A 113 -19.88 32.65 16.12
N VAL A 114 -19.16 32.97 17.21
CA VAL A 114 -17.73 32.68 17.34
C VAL A 114 -17.47 31.18 17.28
N PHE A 115 -18.34 30.36 17.90
CA PHE A 115 -18.24 28.91 17.87
C PHE A 115 -18.48 28.32 16.47
N VAL A 116 -19.48 28.82 15.73
CA VAL A 116 -19.73 28.41 14.33
C VAL A 116 -18.57 28.81 13.42
N ILE A 117 -18.02 30.02 13.57
CA ILE A 117 -16.82 30.47 12.84
C ILE A 117 -15.61 29.59 13.18
N TRP A 118 -15.43 29.24 14.45
CA TRP A 118 -14.35 28.36 14.90
C TRP A 118 -14.50 26.94 14.33
N ILE A 119 -15.70 26.36 14.36
CA ILE A 119 -16.00 25.05 13.74
C ILE A 119 -15.73 25.09 12.24
N PHE A 120 -16.16 26.15 11.54
CA PHE A 120 -15.97 26.27 10.11
C PHE A 120 -14.49 26.45 9.74
N ARG A 121 -13.74 27.24 10.54
CA ARG A 121 -12.29 27.39 10.43
C ARG A 121 -11.57 26.05 10.61
N ASP A 122 -11.93 25.31 11.66
CA ASP A 122 -11.31 24.04 12.01
C ASP A 122 -11.56 22.98 10.92
N LYS A 123 -12.82 22.83 10.48
CA LYS A 123 -13.19 21.92 9.38
C LYS A 123 -12.45 22.24 8.08
N ASN A 124 -12.35 23.52 7.70
CA ASN A 124 -11.63 23.92 6.49
C ASN A 124 -10.12 23.69 6.59
N HIS A 125 -9.52 23.96 7.75
CA HIS A 125 -8.10 23.70 7.98
C HIS A 125 -7.79 22.19 7.90
N LEU A 126 -8.67 21.35 8.46
CA LEU A 126 -8.58 19.90 8.33
C LEU A 126 -8.71 19.44 6.87
N MET A 127 -9.62 20.03 6.09
CA MET A 127 -9.75 19.74 4.65
C MET A 127 -8.52 20.16 3.84
N GLU A 128 -7.93 21.32 4.13
CA GLU A 128 -6.70 21.77 3.47
C GLU A 128 -5.51 20.85 3.79
N LEU A 129 -5.37 20.43 5.04
CA LEU A 129 -4.36 19.45 5.46
C LEU A 129 -4.57 18.06 4.83
N ASP A 130 -5.81 17.65 4.61
CA ASP A 130 -6.13 16.38 3.95
C ASP A 130 -5.81 16.44 2.45
N ASN A 131 -6.19 17.52 1.78
CA ASN A 131 -5.88 17.74 0.36
C ASN A 131 -4.36 17.84 0.11
N ALA A 132 -3.62 18.55 0.98
CA ALA A 132 -2.18 18.62 0.89
C ALA A 132 -1.51 17.25 1.06
N ARG A 133 -1.96 16.45 2.04
CA ARG A 133 -1.46 15.08 2.23
C ARG A 133 -1.70 14.20 1.02
N LYS A 134 -2.88 14.28 0.40
CA LYS A 134 -3.19 13.54 -0.84
C LYS A 134 -2.28 13.93 -2.00
N ASP A 135 -2.00 15.22 -2.17
CA ASP A 135 -1.09 15.71 -3.22
C ASP A 135 0.36 15.23 -2.98
N THR A 136 0.85 15.29 -1.74
CA THR A 136 2.17 14.76 -1.39
C THR A 136 2.27 13.25 -1.64
N ASN A 137 1.28 12.47 -1.18
CA ASN A 137 1.23 11.02 -1.41
C ASN A 137 1.17 10.68 -2.90
N LEU A 138 0.41 11.44 -3.69
CA LEU A 138 0.32 11.25 -5.14
C LEU A 138 1.66 11.51 -5.81
N LYS A 139 2.35 12.60 -5.45
CA LYS A 139 3.68 12.93 -5.99
C LYS A 139 4.74 11.89 -5.61
N GLU A 140 4.74 11.44 -4.36
CA GLU A 140 5.64 10.38 -3.90
C GLU A 140 5.36 9.07 -4.64
N PHE A 141 4.08 8.69 -4.79
CA PHE A 141 3.68 7.51 -5.56
C PHE A 141 4.12 7.59 -7.03
N GLN A 142 3.92 8.73 -7.70
CA GLN A 142 4.35 8.94 -9.08
C GLN A 142 5.87 8.84 -9.21
N GLN A 143 6.62 9.35 -8.24
CA GLN A 143 8.08 9.25 -8.24
C GLN A 143 8.55 7.80 -8.02
N LEU A 144 7.94 7.08 -7.07
CA LEU A 144 8.18 5.66 -6.85
C LEU A 144 7.86 4.83 -8.10
N GLN A 145 6.77 5.16 -8.79
CA GLN A 145 6.41 4.52 -10.06
C GLN A 145 7.49 4.73 -11.12
N ARG A 146 8.01 5.96 -11.28
CA ARG A 146 9.10 6.26 -12.24
C ARG A 146 10.36 5.47 -11.94
N TRP A 147 10.76 5.41 -10.67
CA TRP A 147 11.92 4.64 -10.26
C TRP A 147 11.72 3.13 -10.41
N ALA A 148 10.54 2.60 -10.05
CA ALA A 148 10.23 1.17 -10.17
C ALA A 148 10.19 0.67 -11.63
N THR A 149 9.80 1.52 -12.58
CA THR A 149 9.84 1.20 -14.02
C THR A 149 11.23 1.41 -14.64
N GLY A 150 12.19 1.89 -13.87
CA GLY A 150 13.57 2.12 -14.30
C GLY A 150 13.80 3.42 -15.05
N ASN A 151 12.82 4.33 -15.09
CA ASN A 151 13.00 5.68 -15.61
C ASN A 151 13.71 6.55 -14.56
N ILE A 152 15.02 6.43 -14.50
CA ILE A 152 15.88 7.09 -13.51
C ILE A 152 16.68 8.18 -14.23
N GLU A 153 16.37 9.43 -13.92
CA GLU A 153 17.09 10.62 -14.42
C GLU A 153 18.22 11.01 -13.45
N GLY A 154 19.44 11.20 -13.97
CA GLY A 154 20.62 11.69 -13.23
C GLY A 154 21.95 11.05 -13.66
N ASP A 155 23.08 11.69 -13.28
CA ASP A 155 24.49 11.23 -13.40
C ASP A 155 24.79 9.96 -12.57
N GLU A 156 23.84 9.04 -12.43
CA GLU A 156 24.09 7.70 -11.92
C GLU A 156 24.70 6.87 -13.06
N ASP A 157 25.96 7.17 -13.40
CA ASP A 157 26.75 6.46 -14.42
C ASP A 157 26.96 4.97 -14.10
N ASN A 158 26.64 4.53 -12.87
CA ASN A 158 26.74 3.15 -12.46
C ASN A 158 25.39 2.41 -12.57
N ALA A 159 25.34 1.37 -13.41
CA ALA A 159 24.19 0.48 -13.56
C ALA A 159 23.72 -0.14 -12.23
N ASP A 160 24.63 -0.38 -11.29
CA ASP A 160 24.31 -0.93 -9.98
C ASP A 160 23.49 0.03 -9.12
N ASN A 161 23.74 1.34 -9.22
CA ASN A 161 22.99 2.37 -8.50
C ASN A 161 21.55 2.43 -9.00
N LYS A 162 21.35 2.33 -10.32
CA LYS A 162 20.01 2.29 -10.94
C LYS A 162 19.19 1.07 -10.48
N ILE A 163 19.85 -0.09 -10.34
CA ILE A 163 19.22 -1.30 -9.81
C ILE A 163 18.87 -1.13 -8.33
N ALA A 164 19.76 -0.57 -7.52
CA ALA A 164 19.50 -0.28 -6.11
C ALA A 164 18.29 0.64 -5.93
N LEU A 165 18.18 1.66 -6.80
CA LEU A 165 17.09 2.61 -6.83
C LEU A 165 15.75 1.96 -7.18
N GLN A 166 15.74 1.12 -8.23
CA GLN A 166 14.55 0.33 -8.59
C GLN A 166 14.08 -0.54 -7.43
N ILE A 167 14.98 -1.25 -6.75
CA ILE A 167 14.66 -2.14 -5.62
C ILE A 167 14.11 -1.33 -4.44
N SER A 168 14.74 -0.21 -4.09
CA SER A 168 14.29 0.67 -3.02
C SER A 168 12.88 1.23 -3.29
N ALA A 169 12.61 1.62 -4.53
CA ALA A 169 11.30 2.10 -4.94
C ALA A 169 10.23 1.01 -4.86
N LEU A 170 10.52 -0.18 -5.39
CA LEU A 170 9.64 -1.35 -5.32
C LEU A 170 9.34 -1.74 -3.88
N HIS A 171 10.35 -1.73 -2.99
CA HIS A 171 10.14 -1.98 -1.56
C HIS A 171 9.23 -0.93 -0.93
N SER A 172 9.40 0.35 -1.27
CA SER A 172 8.59 1.45 -0.72
C SER A 172 7.12 1.38 -1.14
N LEU A 173 6.81 0.76 -2.28
CA LEU A 173 5.43 0.49 -2.70
C LEU A 173 4.67 -0.45 -1.75
N ARG A 174 5.35 -1.17 -0.85
CA ARG A 174 4.72 -2.01 0.19
C ARG A 174 3.73 -1.24 1.05
N GLY A 175 4.11 -0.04 1.49
CA GLY A 175 3.25 0.78 2.35
C GLY A 175 1.99 1.23 1.62
N TYR A 176 2.10 1.47 0.30
CA TYR A 176 0.96 1.79 -0.56
C TYR A 176 0.03 0.58 -0.75
N LEU A 177 0.58 -0.63 -0.89
CA LEU A 177 -0.21 -1.87 -0.93
C LEU A 177 -0.94 -2.16 0.38
N LYS A 178 -0.28 -1.92 1.52
CA LYS A 178 -0.92 -2.00 2.85
C LYS A 178 -2.03 -0.96 3.03
N GLY A 179 -2.08 0.08 2.18
CA GLY A 179 -3.04 1.17 2.26
C GLY A 179 -2.68 2.26 3.29
N GLU A 180 -1.43 2.30 3.76
CA GLU A 180 -0.94 3.30 4.73
C GLU A 180 -1.08 4.75 4.20
N TYR A 181 -1.09 4.91 2.88
CA TYR A 181 -1.17 6.20 2.18
C TYR A 181 -2.52 6.45 1.50
N GLY A 182 -3.47 5.52 1.65
CA GLY A 182 -4.82 5.57 1.09
C GLY A 182 -5.17 4.40 0.16
N GLU A 183 -6.43 3.95 0.23
CA GLU A 183 -6.99 2.84 -0.56
C GLU A 183 -6.83 3.02 -2.08
N SER A 184 -6.90 4.26 -2.57
CA SER A 184 -6.82 4.57 -4.00
C SER A 184 -5.47 4.18 -4.64
N PHE A 185 -4.40 4.10 -3.85
CA PHE A 185 -3.06 3.79 -4.36
C PHE A 185 -2.76 2.28 -4.39
N ARG A 186 -3.53 1.47 -3.66
CA ARG A 186 -3.34 0.02 -3.53
C ARG A 186 -3.24 -0.68 -4.88
N ARG A 187 -4.23 -0.45 -5.74
CA ARG A 187 -4.28 -1.03 -7.10
C ARG A 187 -3.13 -0.55 -7.98
N GLY A 188 -2.78 0.73 -7.91
CA GLY A 188 -1.64 1.25 -8.65
C GLY A 188 -0.32 0.58 -8.24
N ALA A 189 -0.08 0.47 -6.93
CA ALA A 189 1.11 -0.18 -6.38
C ALA A 189 1.18 -1.66 -6.79
N TYR A 190 0.03 -2.36 -6.77
CA TYR A 190 -0.09 -3.74 -7.22
C TYR A 190 0.32 -3.91 -8.69
N GLU A 191 -0.26 -3.11 -9.59
CA GLU A 191 0.00 -3.25 -11.02
C GLU A 191 1.45 -2.91 -11.38
N ILE A 192 2.06 -1.92 -10.71
CA ILE A 192 3.49 -1.61 -10.89
C ILE A 192 4.33 -2.82 -10.51
N PHE A 193 4.08 -3.41 -9.34
CA PHE A 193 4.82 -4.58 -8.88
C PHE A 193 4.65 -5.77 -9.81
N ARG A 194 3.41 -6.10 -10.18
CA ARG A 194 3.07 -7.18 -11.11
C ARG A 194 3.77 -7.00 -12.47
N ALA A 195 3.74 -5.79 -13.02
CA ALA A 195 4.40 -5.46 -14.28
C ALA A 195 5.93 -5.58 -14.18
N SER A 196 6.52 -5.12 -13.08
CA SER A 196 7.97 -5.23 -12.85
C SER A 196 8.41 -6.70 -12.76
N LEU A 197 7.67 -7.55 -12.02
CA LEU A 197 7.92 -8.99 -11.99
C LEU A 197 7.82 -9.62 -13.38
N ALA A 198 6.70 -9.41 -14.07
CA ALA A 198 6.47 -9.96 -15.40
C ALA A 198 7.58 -9.58 -16.40
N THR A 199 8.03 -8.32 -16.35
CA THR A 199 9.10 -7.80 -17.23
C THR A 199 10.44 -8.49 -16.97
N GLN A 200 10.84 -8.64 -15.70
CA GLN A 200 12.12 -9.29 -15.37
C GLN A 200 12.08 -10.79 -15.64
N HIS A 201 10.97 -11.44 -15.31
CA HIS A 201 10.80 -12.87 -15.58
C HIS A 201 10.77 -13.17 -17.07
N GLN A 202 10.17 -12.31 -17.89
CA GLN A 202 10.20 -12.46 -19.35
C GLN A 202 11.64 -12.40 -19.89
N LYS A 203 12.49 -11.50 -19.38
CA LYS A 203 13.90 -11.43 -19.76
C LYS A 203 14.63 -12.74 -19.43
N ILE A 204 14.44 -13.26 -18.22
CA ILE A 204 15.04 -14.53 -17.79
C ILE A 204 14.58 -15.70 -18.66
N LEU A 205 13.28 -15.81 -18.91
CA LEU A 205 12.73 -16.86 -19.75
C LEU A 205 13.27 -16.79 -21.19
N GLN A 206 13.53 -15.59 -21.71
CA GLN A 206 14.20 -15.43 -23.00
C GLN A 206 15.67 -15.87 -22.97
N GLU A 207 16.41 -15.58 -21.90
CA GLU A 207 17.80 -16.02 -21.72
C GLU A 207 17.91 -17.54 -21.61
N VAL A 208 17.05 -18.16 -20.81
CA VAL A 208 16.98 -19.62 -20.66
C VAL A 208 16.63 -20.29 -22.00
N LYS A 209 15.71 -19.72 -22.79
CA LYS A 209 15.39 -20.24 -24.14
C LYS A 209 16.57 -20.15 -25.11
N LYS A 210 17.41 -19.11 -24.98
CA LYS A 210 18.60 -18.93 -25.83
C LYS A 210 19.74 -19.89 -25.43
N GLN A 211 19.89 -20.19 -24.14
CA GLN A 211 20.97 -21.04 -23.61
C GLN A 211 20.43 -22.42 -23.20
N LYS A 212 20.58 -23.43 -24.08
CA LYS A 212 20.05 -24.80 -23.88
C LYS A 212 20.38 -25.48 -22.54
N ASN A 213 21.46 -25.10 -21.86
CA ASN A 213 21.93 -25.73 -20.62
C ASN A 213 21.79 -24.82 -19.37
N LEU A 214 21.14 -23.66 -19.48
CA LEU A 214 20.99 -22.75 -18.34
C LEU A 214 19.76 -23.13 -17.51
N SER A 215 19.94 -23.48 -16.24
CA SER A 215 18.81 -23.66 -15.32
C SER A 215 18.13 -22.31 -15.04
N ILE A 216 16.82 -22.33 -14.80
CA ILE A 216 16.07 -21.14 -14.38
C ILE A 216 16.68 -20.57 -13.08
N ALA A 217 17.10 -21.43 -12.15
CA ALA A 217 17.75 -21.01 -10.91
C ALA A 217 19.08 -20.28 -11.18
N ASP A 218 19.87 -20.77 -12.14
CA ASP A 218 21.14 -20.13 -12.53
C ASP A 218 20.90 -18.79 -13.21
N ALA A 219 19.87 -18.68 -14.05
CA ALA A 219 19.49 -17.45 -14.71
C ALA A 219 19.01 -16.38 -13.70
N ILE A 220 18.21 -16.79 -12.70
CA ILE A 220 17.80 -15.90 -11.60
C ILE A 220 19.03 -15.43 -10.80
N ASN A 221 19.97 -16.32 -10.48
CA ASN A 221 21.17 -15.97 -9.72
C ASN A 221 22.08 -14.98 -10.45
N ARG A 222 22.03 -14.94 -11.79
CA ARG A 222 22.77 -13.95 -12.60
C ARG A 222 22.10 -12.56 -12.62
N CYS A 223 20.80 -12.47 -12.30
CA CYS A 223 20.05 -11.22 -12.31
C CYS A 223 19.82 -10.71 -10.88
N SER A 224 20.62 -9.74 -10.47
CA SER A 224 20.56 -9.09 -9.15
C SER A 224 19.15 -8.56 -8.82
N LEU A 225 18.52 -7.88 -9.77
CA LEU A 225 17.18 -7.32 -9.63
C LEU A 225 16.10 -8.39 -9.44
N THR A 226 16.14 -9.49 -10.22
CA THR A 226 15.15 -10.57 -10.08
C THR A 226 15.30 -11.27 -8.74
N LYS A 227 16.55 -11.54 -8.32
CA LYS A 227 16.79 -12.14 -7.00
C LYS A 227 16.19 -11.30 -5.88
N GLN A 228 16.31 -9.98 -5.96
CA GLN A 228 15.72 -9.05 -5.00
C GLN A 228 14.21 -8.97 -5.09
N LEU A 229 13.66 -8.93 -6.30
CA LEU A 229 12.22 -9.02 -6.53
C LEU A 229 11.62 -10.30 -5.94
N ASN A 230 12.30 -11.45 -6.05
CA ASN A 230 11.84 -12.70 -5.46
C ASN A 230 11.88 -12.67 -3.93
N ILE A 231 12.85 -11.97 -3.33
CA ILE A 231 12.90 -11.73 -1.88
C ILE A 231 11.76 -10.80 -1.45
N ILE A 232 11.47 -9.75 -2.23
CA ILE A 232 10.35 -8.86 -1.96
C ILE A 232 9.03 -9.62 -2.09
N ALA A 233 8.89 -10.46 -3.12
CA ALA A 233 7.73 -11.31 -3.38
C ALA A 233 7.59 -12.50 -2.41
N HIS A 234 8.54 -12.67 -1.47
CA HIS A 234 8.45 -13.67 -0.42
C HIS A 234 7.18 -13.48 0.42
N GLU A 235 6.77 -14.54 1.12
CA GLU A 235 5.57 -14.74 1.93
C GLU A 235 4.79 -13.47 2.33
N GLU A 236 5.43 -12.46 2.93
CA GLU A 236 4.73 -11.29 3.43
C GLU A 236 3.99 -10.47 2.35
N TRP A 237 4.61 -10.22 1.18
CA TRP A 237 3.93 -9.48 0.12
C TRP A 237 2.85 -10.31 -0.53
N PHE A 238 3.14 -11.58 -0.78
CA PHE A 238 2.17 -12.47 -1.40
C PHE A 238 0.94 -12.65 -0.49
N ASN A 239 1.14 -12.76 0.83
CA ASN A 239 0.05 -12.76 1.81
C ASN A 239 -0.72 -11.43 1.80
N LEU A 240 -0.05 -10.28 1.64
CA LEU A 240 -0.74 -8.99 1.48
C LEU A 240 -1.59 -8.95 0.21
N LEU A 241 -1.14 -9.58 -0.89
CA LEU A 241 -1.92 -9.64 -2.12
C LEU A 241 -3.23 -10.41 -1.92
N ILE A 242 -3.14 -11.55 -1.24
CA ILE A 242 -4.28 -12.42 -0.94
C ILE A 242 -5.26 -11.74 0.03
N ASN A 243 -4.76 -11.03 1.04
CA ASN A 243 -5.59 -10.33 2.03
C ASN A 243 -6.38 -9.13 1.49
N HIS A 244 -6.09 -8.68 0.27
CA HIS A 244 -6.68 -7.50 -0.34
C HIS A 244 -7.41 -7.82 -1.65
N ASP A 245 -7.77 -9.10 -1.87
CA ASP A 245 -8.50 -9.58 -3.04
C ASP A 245 -7.86 -9.16 -4.37
N PHE A 246 -6.53 -9.04 -4.41
CA PHE A 246 -5.84 -8.74 -5.66
C PHE A 246 -5.84 -9.97 -6.56
N PRO A 247 -6.07 -9.79 -7.87
CA PRO A 247 -6.13 -10.91 -8.80
C PRO A 247 -4.75 -11.56 -8.93
N THR A 248 -4.57 -12.75 -8.37
CA THR A 248 -3.33 -13.54 -8.45
C THR A 248 -3.24 -14.39 -9.72
N ASN A 249 -4.27 -14.39 -10.56
CA ASN A 249 -4.22 -15.04 -11.86
C ASN A 249 -3.19 -14.39 -12.80
N ASN A 250 -2.56 -15.20 -13.64
CA ASN A 250 -1.52 -14.78 -14.58
C ASN A 250 -0.31 -14.06 -13.93
N ILE A 251 -0.17 -14.10 -12.60
CA ILE A 251 0.96 -13.46 -11.92
C ILE A 251 2.26 -14.20 -12.24
N SER A 252 3.36 -13.45 -12.33
CA SER A 252 4.67 -14.03 -12.58
C SER A 252 5.46 -14.09 -11.29
N LEU A 253 5.75 -15.29 -10.82
CA LEU A 253 6.44 -15.63 -9.56
C LEU A 253 7.57 -16.63 -9.83
N LEU A 254 8.35 -16.37 -10.89
CA LEU A 254 9.44 -17.23 -11.36
C LEU A 254 10.53 -17.39 -10.28
N GLY A 255 10.72 -18.62 -9.79
CA GLY A 255 11.72 -18.93 -8.77
C GLY A 255 11.55 -18.17 -7.45
N VAL A 256 10.35 -17.69 -7.16
CA VAL A 256 10.03 -17.07 -5.86
C VAL A 256 10.10 -18.14 -4.77
N ASP A 257 10.55 -17.71 -3.60
CA ASP A 257 10.52 -18.55 -2.41
C ASP A 257 9.21 -18.34 -1.65
N LEU A 258 8.39 -19.38 -1.64
CA LEU A 258 7.08 -19.48 -0.99
C LEU A 258 7.06 -20.70 -0.06
N GLN A 259 8.20 -21.06 0.54
CA GLN A 259 8.26 -22.15 1.50
C GLN A 259 7.34 -21.90 2.69
N GLU A 260 6.68 -22.95 3.16
CA GLU A 260 5.80 -22.93 4.34
C GLU A 260 4.66 -21.90 4.26
N THR A 261 4.43 -21.32 3.07
CA THR A 261 3.40 -20.30 2.90
C THR A 261 2.01 -20.89 3.15
N TYR A 262 1.27 -20.20 4.00
CA TYR A 262 -0.12 -20.52 4.32
C TYR A 262 -1.03 -19.91 3.27
N LEU A 263 -1.21 -20.62 2.16
CA LEU A 263 -2.02 -20.18 1.02
C LEU A 263 -3.45 -20.74 1.07
N HIS A 264 -3.76 -21.44 2.15
CA HIS A 264 -5.07 -22.00 2.44
C HIS A 264 -5.59 -21.39 3.73
N HIS A 265 -6.51 -20.43 3.62
CA HIS A 265 -7.22 -19.95 4.80
C HIS A 265 -8.73 -19.95 4.61
N ARG A 266 -9.39 -20.73 5.48
CA ARG A 266 -10.81 -20.75 5.86
C ARG A 266 -11.49 -19.38 6.13
N ILE A 267 -10.77 -18.26 5.98
CA ILE A 267 -11.29 -16.91 6.25
C ILE A 267 -11.94 -16.32 5.00
N TYR A 268 -11.56 -16.78 3.82
CA TYR A 268 -12.14 -16.35 2.55
C TYR A 268 -12.87 -17.56 1.97
N ASP A 269 -14.16 -17.43 1.65
CA ASP A 269 -14.96 -18.45 0.95
C ASP A 269 -14.44 -18.71 -0.49
N GLU A 270 -13.31 -18.11 -0.87
CA GLU A 270 -12.73 -18.13 -2.21
C GLU A 270 -11.44 -18.95 -2.24
N THR A 271 -11.36 -19.84 -3.23
CA THR A 271 -10.15 -20.61 -3.55
C THR A 271 -9.09 -19.70 -4.15
N LEU A 272 -7.84 -19.75 -3.64
CA LEU A 272 -6.72 -19.01 -4.23
C LEU A 272 -6.60 -19.26 -5.73
N ASP A 273 -6.71 -18.20 -6.53
CA ASP A 273 -6.65 -18.28 -7.99
C ASP A 273 -5.24 -17.99 -8.52
N LEU A 274 -4.50 -19.06 -8.80
CA LEU A 274 -3.19 -19.02 -9.46
C LEU A 274 -3.28 -19.54 -10.90
N SER A 275 -4.47 -19.46 -11.52
CA SER A 275 -4.64 -19.86 -12.91
C SER A 275 -3.71 -19.07 -13.82
N HIS A 276 -3.07 -19.77 -14.75
CA HIS A 276 -2.06 -19.23 -15.66
C HIS A 276 -0.83 -18.57 -15.00
N ALA A 277 -0.64 -18.71 -13.67
CA ALA A 277 0.53 -18.14 -13.01
C ALA A 277 1.83 -18.81 -13.49
N GLN A 278 2.92 -18.05 -13.44
CA GLN A 278 4.27 -18.51 -13.80
C GLN A 278 5.07 -18.76 -12.53
N LEU A 279 5.23 -20.03 -12.15
CA LEU A 279 5.89 -20.49 -10.93
C LEU A 279 7.08 -21.43 -11.24
N GLN A 280 7.69 -21.31 -12.42
CA GLN A 280 8.81 -22.19 -12.79
C GLN A 280 9.99 -21.96 -11.84
N GLY A 281 10.57 -23.06 -11.36
CA GLY A 281 11.64 -23.03 -10.37
C GLY A 281 11.23 -22.50 -8.99
N ALA A 282 9.95 -22.19 -8.75
CA ALA A 282 9.49 -21.69 -7.46
C ALA A 282 9.70 -22.71 -6.34
N ASN A 283 9.95 -22.22 -5.13
CA ASN A 283 10.16 -23.03 -3.96
C ASN A 283 8.88 -23.06 -3.12
N LEU A 284 8.13 -24.16 -3.21
CA LEU A 284 6.82 -24.35 -2.56
C LEU A 284 6.89 -25.48 -1.49
N LEU A 285 8.08 -25.75 -0.96
CA LEU A 285 8.28 -26.76 0.08
C LEU A 285 7.35 -26.48 1.26
N HIS A 286 6.57 -27.48 1.70
CA HIS A 286 5.61 -27.34 2.80
C HIS A 286 4.47 -26.30 2.57
N ALA A 287 4.33 -25.71 1.39
CA ALA A 287 3.25 -24.74 1.13
C ALA A 287 1.87 -25.40 1.23
N GLN A 288 0.89 -24.64 1.72
CA GLN A 288 -0.49 -25.08 1.93
C GLN A 288 -1.39 -24.53 0.84
N LEU A 289 -1.67 -25.32 -0.20
CA LEU A 289 -2.38 -24.94 -1.43
C LEU A 289 -3.64 -25.81 -1.67
N GLN A 290 -4.29 -26.28 -0.60
CA GLN A 290 -5.51 -27.09 -0.73
C GLN A 290 -6.59 -26.29 -1.47
N GLY A 291 -7.38 -26.94 -2.33
CA GLY A 291 -8.44 -26.29 -3.10
C GLY A 291 -8.00 -25.20 -4.08
N ALA A 292 -6.70 -24.86 -4.18
CA ALA A 292 -6.22 -23.77 -5.02
C ALA A 292 -6.50 -24.04 -6.50
N ASN A 293 -6.82 -22.98 -7.25
CA ASN A 293 -6.94 -23.05 -8.70
C ASN A 293 -5.58 -22.85 -9.36
N LEU A 294 -4.96 -23.94 -9.81
CA LEU A 294 -3.68 -23.99 -10.52
C LEU A 294 -3.87 -24.36 -12.00
N TRP A 295 -5.01 -23.98 -12.58
CA TRP A 295 -5.35 -24.24 -13.96
C TRP A 295 -4.33 -23.59 -14.91
N HIS A 296 -3.72 -24.38 -15.80
CA HIS A 296 -2.68 -23.92 -16.73
C HIS A 296 -1.46 -23.23 -16.08
N THR A 297 -1.21 -23.44 -14.79
CA THR A 297 -0.06 -22.87 -14.09
C THR A 297 1.25 -23.50 -14.58
N GLN A 298 2.31 -22.70 -14.71
CA GLN A 298 3.62 -23.14 -15.15
C GLN A 298 4.50 -23.46 -13.93
N LEU A 299 4.71 -24.74 -13.61
CA LEU A 299 5.41 -25.23 -12.41
C LEU A 299 6.70 -25.98 -12.74
N GLN A 300 7.26 -25.80 -13.93
CA GLN A 300 8.44 -26.55 -14.37
C GLN A 300 9.62 -26.33 -13.43
N GLY A 301 10.24 -27.41 -12.98
CA GLY A 301 11.36 -27.35 -12.03
C GLY A 301 11.01 -26.82 -10.64
N ALA A 302 9.74 -26.60 -10.31
CA ALA A 302 9.34 -26.13 -8.98
C ALA A 302 9.58 -27.19 -7.90
N ASN A 303 9.94 -26.77 -6.69
CA ASN A 303 10.07 -27.64 -5.54
C ASN A 303 8.73 -27.72 -4.78
N LEU A 304 7.95 -28.77 -5.03
CA LEU A 304 6.63 -29.03 -4.41
C LEU A 304 6.69 -30.09 -3.31
N ARG A 305 7.87 -30.33 -2.73
CA ARG A 305 8.02 -31.34 -1.70
C ARG A 305 7.14 -31.02 -0.49
N HIS A 306 6.46 -32.02 0.05
CA HIS A 306 5.55 -31.86 1.19
C HIS A 306 4.44 -30.79 1.03
N THR A 307 4.21 -30.28 -0.19
CA THR A 307 3.13 -29.31 -0.46
C THR A 307 1.76 -29.99 -0.31
N GLN A 308 0.80 -29.27 0.25
CA GLN A 308 -0.57 -29.72 0.44
C GLN A 308 -1.43 -29.21 -0.74
N LEU A 309 -1.84 -30.09 -1.65
CA LEU A 309 -2.60 -29.77 -2.87
C LEU A 309 -3.94 -30.52 -2.94
N GLN A 310 -4.47 -30.95 -1.80
CA GLN A 310 -5.73 -31.68 -1.74
C GLN A 310 -6.87 -30.86 -2.35
N GLY A 311 -7.63 -31.43 -3.27
CA GLY A 311 -8.72 -30.74 -3.96
C GLY A 311 -8.30 -29.63 -4.93
N ALA A 312 -7.00 -29.39 -5.14
CA ALA A 312 -6.53 -28.34 -6.05
C ALA A 312 -6.85 -28.66 -7.52
N ASN A 313 -7.16 -27.64 -8.31
CA ASN A 313 -7.34 -27.78 -9.76
C ASN A 313 -5.99 -27.62 -10.47
N LEU A 314 -5.41 -28.71 -10.95
CA LEU A 314 -4.13 -28.75 -11.67
C LEU A 314 -4.32 -29.05 -13.17
N ILE A 315 -5.54 -28.90 -13.72
CA ILE A 315 -5.79 -29.17 -15.13
C ILE A 315 -4.86 -28.29 -15.99
N GLY A 316 -4.11 -28.92 -16.89
CA GLY A 316 -3.20 -28.21 -17.80
C GLY A 316 -1.96 -27.61 -17.13
N ALA A 317 -1.74 -27.85 -15.83
CA ALA A 317 -0.53 -27.42 -15.13
C ALA A 317 0.71 -28.10 -15.71
N GLN A 318 1.79 -27.34 -15.86
CA GLN A 318 3.02 -27.81 -16.47
C GLN A 318 4.04 -28.19 -15.39
N LEU A 319 4.14 -29.47 -15.06
CA LEU A 319 4.94 -30.00 -13.94
C LEU A 319 6.28 -30.64 -14.36
N GLN A 320 6.77 -30.37 -15.58
CA GLN A 320 8.00 -31.00 -16.08
C GLN A 320 9.19 -30.66 -15.17
N GLY A 321 9.85 -31.69 -14.63
CA GLY A 321 10.98 -31.52 -13.70
C GLY A 321 10.61 -31.00 -12.31
N ALA A 322 9.34 -30.84 -11.98
CA ALA A 322 8.91 -30.45 -10.63
C ALA A 322 9.16 -31.59 -9.63
N ASN A 323 9.57 -31.24 -8.41
CA ASN A 323 9.80 -32.20 -7.34
C ASN A 323 8.55 -32.39 -6.49
N LEU A 324 7.79 -33.45 -6.76
CA LEU A 324 6.53 -33.79 -6.08
C LEU A 324 6.69 -34.79 -4.92
N ARG A 325 7.90 -34.95 -4.36
CA ARG A 325 8.13 -35.94 -3.30
C ARG A 325 7.34 -35.58 -2.05
N HIS A 326 6.53 -36.52 -1.55
CA HIS A 326 5.64 -36.33 -0.39
C HIS A 326 4.55 -35.25 -0.57
N THR A 327 4.27 -34.81 -1.81
CA THR A 327 3.14 -33.91 -2.09
C THR A 327 1.81 -34.61 -1.85
N GLN A 328 0.85 -33.92 -1.24
CA GLN A 328 -0.48 -34.44 -0.94
C GLN A 328 -1.46 -34.02 -2.04
N LEU A 329 -1.85 -34.95 -2.93
CA LEU A 329 -2.69 -34.70 -4.12
C LEU A 329 -4.09 -35.32 -4.02
N GLN A 330 -4.55 -35.69 -2.82
CA GLN A 330 -5.85 -36.34 -2.65
C GLN A 330 -6.99 -35.43 -3.17
N GLY A 331 -7.77 -35.93 -4.14
CA GLY A 331 -8.85 -35.16 -4.77
C GLY A 331 -8.39 -34.03 -5.70
N ALA A 332 -7.09 -33.89 -5.97
CA ALA A 332 -6.61 -32.90 -6.93
C ALA A 332 -7.03 -33.27 -8.36
N ASN A 333 -7.50 -32.28 -9.12
CA ASN A 333 -7.92 -32.48 -10.51
C ASN A 333 -6.75 -32.31 -11.48
N LEU A 334 -6.22 -33.42 -11.99
CA LEU A 334 -5.08 -33.43 -12.93
C LEU A 334 -5.50 -33.72 -14.37
N ILE A 335 -6.76 -34.11 -14.59
CA ILE A 335 -7.20 -34.67 -15.88
C ILE A 335 -8.04 -33.63 -16.61
N MET A 336 -7.56 -33.20 -17.77
CA MET A 336 -8.41 -32.51 -18.74
C MET A 336 -9.53 -33.46 -19.13
N HIS A 337 -10.75 -33.23 -18.62
CA HIS A 337 -11.93 -33.94 -19.10
C HIS A 337 -12.15 -33.49 -20.53
N ASN A 338 -11.57 -34.25 -21.46
CA ASN A 338 -11.85 -34.15 -22.87
C ASN A 338 -13.26 -34.71 -23.06
N TYR A 339 -14.28 -33.89 -22.81
CA TYR A 339 -15.63 -34.18 -23.27
C TYR A 339 -15.60 -34.08 -24.81
N LYS A 340 -15.10 -35.14 -25.45
CA LYS A 340 -15.57 -35.48 -26.78
C LYS A 340 -17.05 -35.79 -26.59
N GLY A 341 -17.89 -34.78 -26.81
CA GLY A 341 -19.31 -34.98 -26.98
C GLY A 341 -19.49 -36.13 -27.95
N ARG A 342 -20.04 -37.24 -27.46
CA ARG A 342 -20.68 -38.23 -28.32
C ARG A 342 -21.87 -37.51 -28.95
N ILE A 343 -21.76 -37.20 -30.22
CA ILE A 343 -22.91 -37.01 -31.10
C ILE A 343 -22.65 -37.85 -32.33
#